data_AF-U6RBD8-F1
#
_entry.id   AF-U6RBD8-F1
#
_cell.length_a   1.000
_cell.length_b   1.000
_cell.length_c   1.000
_cell.angle_alpha   90.00
_cell.angle_beta   90.00
_cell.angle_gamma   90.00
#
_symmetry.space_group_name_H-M   'P 1'
#
loop_
_entity.id
_entity.type
_entity.pdbx_description
1 polymer ?
#
loop_
_entity_poly.entity_id
_entity_poly.type
_entity_poly.pdbx_seq_one_letter_code
_entity_poly.pdbx_strand_id
1 'polypeptide(L)'
;MKRSVLKSGLAAAMATVMMSCTTAAHAQTTGNTKYIYCQDDTNTTVYTLNEDGKTLTRKVKYEYKRNETGQVIEKKAYRWDACREIWKPAYLLTVTPGISETKLSYTEWNAKKSAFNDNKQETIYREDCNTNLLADTQNKK
;
A
#
# COMPACT_ATOMS: atom_id res chain seq x y z
N MET A 1 35.94 -10.17 17.28
CA MET A 1 34.53 -9.77 17.45
C MET A 1 33.75 -10.16 16.21
N LYS A 2 32.84 -11.15 16.29
CA LYS A 2 31.90 -11.45 15.21
C LYS A 2 30.79 -10.40 15.26
N ARG A 3 30.75 -9.47 14.29
CA ARG A 3 29.59 -8.59 14.12
C ARG A 3 28.42 -9.47 13.71
N SER A 4 27.52 -9.75 14.65
CA SER A 4 26.21 -10.30 14.38
C SER A 4 25.50 -9.31 13.46
N VAL A 5 25.42 -9.63 12.18
CA VAL A 5 24.54 -8.94 11.25
C VAL A 5 23.14 -9.46 11.58
N LEU A 6 22.47 -8.78 12.51
CA LEU A 6 21.02 -8.93 12.68
C LEU A 6 20.41 -8.54 11.33
N LYS A 7 20.09 -9.54 10.53
CA LYS A 7 19.35 -9.38 9.28
C LYS A 7 17.98 -8.83 9.68
N SER A 8 17.62 -7.63 9.23
CA SER A 8 16.37 -6.91 9.53
C SER A 8 15.10 -7.58 8.95
N GLY A 9 14.99 -8.91 9.07
CA GLY A 9 13.93 -9.72 8.46
C GLY A 9 12.54 -9.35 8.97
N LEU A 10 12.41 -8.96 10.24
CA LEU A 10 11.13 -8.55 10.84
C LEU A 10 10.63 -7.22 10.24
N ALA A 11 11.50 -6.22 10.10
CA ALA A 11 11.15 -4.92 9.53
C ALA A 11 10.73 -5.02 8.06
N ALA A 12 11.45 -5.82 7.26
CA ALA A 12 11.12 -6.06 5.86
C ALA A 12 9.80 -6.83 5.69
N ALA A 13 9.54 -7.82 6.54
CA ALA A 13 8.28 -8.56 6.55
C ALA A 13 7.10 -7.64 6.87
N MET A 14 7.22 -6.76 7.86
CA MET A 14 6.15 -5.84 8.24
C MET A 14 5.83 -4.80 7.18
N ALA A 15 6.85 -4.22 6.54
CA ALA A 15 6.63 -3.31 5.41
C ALA A 15 5.92 -4.03 4.24
N THR A 16 6.25 -5.29 3.99
CA THR A 16 5.60 -6.12 2.97
C THR A 16 4.14 -6.42 3.33
N VAL A 17 3.84 -6.71 4.60
CA VAL A 17 2.46 -6.90 5.08
C VAL A 17 1.63 -5.62 4.88
N MET A 18 2.18 -4.45 5.21
CA MET A 18 1.49 -3.17 4.99
C MET A 18 1.17 -2.91 3.51
N MET A 19 1.99 -3.42 2.59
CA MET A 19 1.75 -3.34 1.15
C MET A 19 0.63 -4.28 0.69
N SER A 20 0.54 -5.48 1.24
CA SER A 20 -0.48 -6.46 0.88
C SER A 20 -1.85 -6.17 1.52
N CYS A 21 -1.90 -5.44 2.63
CA CYS A 21 -3.16 -4.98 3.22
C CYS A 21 -3.91 -4.05 2.25
N THR A 22 -5.04 -4.50 1.72
CA THR A 22 -5.98 -3.63 1.02
C THR A 22 -6.67 -2.75 2.05
N THR A 23 -6.19 -1.51 2.19
CA THR A 23 -6.93 -0.50 2.94
C THR A 23 -8.24 -0.27 2.20
N ALA A 24 -9.33 -0.87 2.68
CA ALA A 24 -10.65 -0.35 2.35
C ALA A 24 -10.63 1.11 2.81
N ALA A 25 -10.42 2.03 1.85
CA ALA A 25 -10.29 3.44 2.15
C ALA A 25 -11.51 3.84 2.96
N HIS A 26 -11.26 4.31 4.18
CA HIS A 26 -12.21 4.78 5.19
C HIS A 26 -13.60 5.12 4.62
N ALA A 27 -14.45 4.11 4.58
CA ALA A 27 -15.74 4.28 5.16
C ALA A 27 -15.56 3.67 6.56
N GLN A 28 -15.74 4.48 7.61
CA GLN A 28 -16.46 3.93 8.76
C GLN A 28 -17.60 3.08 8.18
N THR A 29 -17.84 1.90 8.71
CA THR A 29 -18.98 1.07 8.34
C THR A 29 -20.26 1.87 8.55
N THR A 30 -20.62 2.72 7.59
CA THR A 30 -21.84 3.51 7.57
C THR A 30 -22.87 2.60 6.92
N GLY A 31 -23.30 1.58 7.67
CA GLY A 31 -24.35 0.65 7.27
C GLY A 31 -23.90 -0.69 6.64
N ASN A 32 -24.82 -1.32 5.90
CA ASN A 32 -24.77 -2.69 5.36
C ASN A 32 -23.87 -2.88 4.10
N THR A 33 -22.91 -1.98 3.84
CA THR A 33 -22.10 -2.06 2.63
C THR A 33 -21.15 -3.26 2.65
N LYS A 34 -21.32 -4.18 1.69
CA LYS A 34 -20.46 -5.35 1.52
C LYS A 34 -19.40 -5.09 0.45
N TYR A 35 -18.14 -5.42 0.73
CA TYR A 35 -17.04 -5.33 -0.23
C TYR A 35 -16.72 -6.67 -0.86
N ILE A 36 -16.41 -6.66 -2.16
CA ILE A 36 -15.94 -7.82 -2.92
C ILE A 36 -14.56 -7.51 -3.48
N TYR A 37 -13.62 -8.45 -3.32
CA TYR A 37 -12.24 -8.33 -3.76
C TYR A 37 -12.01 -9.30 -4.91
N CYS A 38 -11.63 -8.77 -6.06
CA CYS A 38 -11.17 -9.56 -7.20
C CYS A 38 -9.65 -9.39 -7.30
N GLN A 39 -8.90 -10.46 -7.02
CA GLN A 39 -7.45 -10.42 -6.88
C GLN A 39 -6.78 -11.44 -7.78
N ASP A 40 -5.69 -11.01 -8.42
CA ASP A 40 -4.69 -11.85 -9.07
C ASP A 40 -3.29 -11.55 -8.51
N ASP A 41 -2.24 -12.15 -9.07
CA ASP A 41 -0.87 -12.00 -8.57
C ASP A 41 -0.32 -10.57 -8.65
N THR A 42 -0.87 -9.78 -9.59
CA THR A 42 -0.40 -8.45 -9.99
C THR A 42 -1.36 -7.34 -9.61
N ASN A 43 -2.66 -7.64 -9.44
CA ASN A 43 -3.69 -6.62 -9.23
C ASN A 43 -4.71 -7.03 -8.19
N THR A 44 -5.38 -6.02 -7.62
CA THR A 44 -6.61 -6.20 -6.85
C THR A 44 -7.59 -5.12 -7.22
N THR A 45 -8.82 -5.49 -7.58
CA THR A 45 -9.93 -4.55 -7.74
C THR A 45 -10.96 -4.77 -6.64
N VAL A 46 -11.34 -3.69 -5.97
CA VAL A 46 -12.34 -3.69 -4.90
C VAL A 46 -13.64 -3.11 -5.42
N TYR A 47 -14.72 -3.81 -5.11
CA TYR A 47 -16.09 -3.46 -5.45
C TYR A 47 -16.93 -3.33 -4.18
N THR A 48 -18.03 -2.59 -4.26
CA THR A 48 -19.16 -2.76 -3.35
C THR A 48 -20.24 -3.58 -4.01
N LEU A 49 -20.85 -4.50 -3.26
CA LEU A 49 -22.10 -5.14 -3.63
C LEU A 49 -23.25 -4.17 -3.37
N ASN A 50 -24.04 -3.91 -4.40
CA ASN A 50 -25.17 -3.00 -4.31
C ASN A 50 -26.34 -3.67 -3.55
N GLU A 51 -27.32 -2.86 -3.16
CA GLU A 51 -28.47 -3.30 -2.35
C GLU A 51 -29.29 -4.41 -3.01
N ASP A 52 -29.29 -4.47 -4.35
CA ASP A 52 -29.93 -5.53 -5.13
C ASP A 52 -29.30 -6.92 -4.94
N GLY A 53 -28.12 -6.99 -4.30
CA GLY A 53 -27.38 -8.22 -4.05
C GLY A 53 -26.82 -8.89 -5.31
N LYS A 54 -26.87 -8.22 -6.47
CA LYS A 54 -26.51 -8.79 -7.78
C LYS A 54 -25.48 -7.95 -8.52
N THR A 55 -25.52 -6.63 -8.38
CA THR A 55 -24.66 -5.72 -9.14
C THR A 55 -23.51 -5.18 -8.28
N LEU A 56 -22.41 -4.85 -8.96
CA LEU A 56 -21.17 -4.38 -8.33
C LEU A 56 -20.79 -2.99 -8.80
N THR A 57 -20.32 -2.16 -7.87
CA THR A 57 -19.75 -0.85 -8.18
C THR A 57 -18.25 -0.82 -7.85
N ARG A 58 -17.42 -0.50 -8.85
CA ARG A 58 -15.96 -0.34 -8.70
C ARG A 58 -15.64 0.76 -7.68
N LYS A 59 -14.62 0.53 -6.84
CA LYS A 59 -14.14 1.51 -5.85
C LYS A 59 -12.68 1.86 -6.06
N VAL A 60 -11.80 0.88 -5.89
CA VAL A 60 -10.35 1.07 -5.95
C VAL A 60 -9.70 -0.09 -6.69
N LYS A 61 -8.63 0.21 -7.41
CA LYS A 61 -7.75 -0.78 -8.03
C LYS A 61 -6.34 -0.60 -7.48
N TYR A 62 -5.66 -1.70 -7.22
CA TYR A 62 -4.26 -1.75 -6.87
C TYR A 62 -3.49 -2.54 -7.92
N GLU A 63 -2.32 -2.04 -8.27
CA GLU A 63 -1.32 -2.75 -9.08
C GLU A 63 -0.08 -2.93 -8.22
N TYR A 64 0.48 -4.14 -8.23
CA TYR A 64 1.62 -4.51 -7.40
C TYR A 64 2.84 -4.83 -8.26
N LYS A 65 4.01 -4.39 -7.80
CA LYS A 65 5.30 -4.84 -8.32
C LYS A 65 5.97 -5.68 -7.24
N ARG A 66 6.54 -6.80 -7.66
CA ARG A 66 7.27 -7.72 -6.77
C ARG A 66 8.75 -7.75 -7.12
N ASN A 67 9.58 -8.00 -6.12
CA ASN A 67 11.00 -8.30 -6.35
C ASN A 67 11.19 -9.78 -6.76
N GLU A 68 12.44 -10.17 -7.01
CA GLU A 68 12.82 -11.54 -7.42
C GLU A 68 12.41 -12.62 -6.39
N THR A 69 12.26 -12.24 -5.12
CA THR A 69 11.81 -13.15 -4.04
C THR A 69 10.29 -13.22 -3.89
N GLY A 70 9.53 -12.52 -4.74
CA GLY A 70 8.07 -12.47 -4.72
C GLY A 70 7.45 -11.47 -3.73
N GLN A 71 8.27 -10.73 -2.97
CA GLN A 71 7.79 -9.72 -2.03
C GLN A 71 7.29 -8.47 -2.78
N VAL A 72 6.17 -7.91 -2.33
CA VAL A 72 5.60 -6.68 -2.89
C VAL A 72 6.48 -5.48 -2.51
N ILE A 73 7.05 -4.81 -3.51
CA ILE A 73 7.91 -3.64 -3.34
C ILE A 73 7.28 -2.34 -3.82
N GLU A 74 6.27 -2.40 -4.70
CA GLU A 74 5.46 -1.23 -5.07
C GLU A 74 3.97 -1.61 -5.04
N LYS A 75 3.14 -0.67 -4.58
CA LYS A 75 1.68 -0.75 -4.64
C LYS A 75 1.17 0.58 -5.17
N LYS A 76 0.64 0.56 -6.38
CA LYS A 76 0.04 1.73 -7.02
C LYS A 76 -1.47 1.63 -6.91
N ALA A 77 -2.10 2.68 -6.38
CA ALA A 77 -3.54 2.74 -6.17
C ALA A 77 -4.23 3.65 -7.18
N TYR A 78 -5.44 3.27 -7.58
CA TYR A 78 -6.31 4.00 -8.48
C TYR A 78 -7.72 4.10 -7.92
N ARG A 79 -8.35 5.27 -8.04
CA ARG A 79 -9.76 5.48 -7.71
C ARG A 79 -10.61 5.40 -8.98
N TRP A 80 -11.79 4.80 -8.89
CA TRP A 80 -12.74 4.76 -9.99
C TRP A 80 -13.41 6.13 -10.16
N ASP A 81 -13.33 6.72 -11.35
CA ASP A 81 -14.16 7.85 -11.76
C ASP A 81 -15.40 7.29 -12.46
N ALA A 82 -16.53 7.26 -11.75
CA ALA A 82 -17.77 6.71 -12.29
C ALA A 82 -18.37 7.57 -13.41
N CYS A 83 -18.14 8.88 -13.41
CA CYS A 83 -18.68 9.77 -14.44
C CYS A 83 -17.98 9.59 -15.79
N ARG A 84 -16.68 9.29 -15.75
CA ARG A 84 -15.85 9.10 -16.96
C ARG A 84 -15.55 7.64 -17.26
N GLU A 85 -15.95 6.74 -16.38
CA GLU A 85 -15.66 5.31 -16.44
C GLU A 85 -14.18 4.97 -16.61
N ILE A 86 -13.31 5.67 -15.87
CA ILE A 86 -11.86 5.48 -15.92
C ILE A 86 -11.25 5.32 -14.53
N TRP A 87 -10.14 4.59 -14.46
CA TRP A 87 -9.29 4.53 -13.28
C TRP A 87 -8.35 5.72 -13.23
N LYS A 88 -8.43 6.53 -12.16
CA LYS A 88 -7.50 7.64 -11.92
C LYS A 88 -6.44 7.25 -10.91
N PRO A 89 -5.15 7.49 -11.18
CA PRO A 89 -4.09 7.28 -10.20
C PRO A 89 -4.36 8.10 -8.93
N ALA A 90 -4.08 7.50 -7.77
CA ALA A 90 -4.36 8.08 -6.47
C ALA A 90 -3.10 8.24 -5.63
N TYR A 91 -2.38 7.14 -5.37
CA TYR A 91 -1.13 7.18 -4.63
C TYR A 91 -0.23 5.99 -5.02
N LEU A 92 1.04 6.09 -4.64
CA LEU A 92 2.04 5.04 -4.76
C LEU A 92 2.64 4.79 -3.37
N LEU A 93 2.73 3.53 -3.00
CA LEU A 93 3.58 3.06 -1.91
C LEU A 93 4.79 2.33 -2.49
N THR A 94 5.95 2.52 -1.87
CA THR A 94 7.21 1.86 -2.25
C THR A 94 7.97 1.39 -1.02
N VAL A 95 8.39 0.13 -1.00
CA VAL A 95 9.23 -0.44 0.04
C VAL A 95 10.68 -0.47 -0.43
N THR A 96 11.56 0.16 0.33
CA THR A 96 13.01 0.11 0.13
C THR A 96 13.65 -0.60 1.32
N PRO A 97 14.01 -1.89 1.19
CA PRO A 97 14.71 -2.60 2.25
C PRO A 97 16.15 -2.10 2.37
N GLY A 98 16.63 -1.96 3.60
CA GLY A 98 17.99 -1.61 3.93
C GLY A 98 18.56 -2.56 4.98
N ILE A 99 19.86 -2.45 5.24
CA ILE A 99 20.59 -3.37 6.12
C ILE A 99 20.06 -3.32 7.57
N SER A 100 19.83 -2.13 8.10
CA SER A 100 19.36 -1.90 9.48
C SER A 100 17.92 -1.40 9.57
N GLU A 101 17.40 -0.82 8.49
CA GLU A 101 16.08 -0.20 8.44
C GLU A 101 15.40 -0.50 7.10
N THR A 102 14.08 -0.58 7.11
CA THR A 102 13.25 -0.67 5.89
C THR A 102 12.39 0.58 5.79
N LYS A 103 12.38 1.21 4.62
CA LYS A 103 11.60 2.42 4.37
C LYS A 103 10.34 2.09 3.59
N LEU A 104 9.21 2.62 4.03
CA LEU A 104 7.95 2.63 3.30
C LEU A 104 7.64 4.07 2.91
N SER A 105 7.78 4.40 1.63
CA SER A 105 7.46 5.72 1.10
C SER A 105 6.02 5.75 0.60
N TYR A 106 5.32 6.86 0.84
CA TYR A 106 4.00 7.17 0.32
C TYR A 106 4.05 8.47 -0.47
N THR A 107 3.47 8.47 -1.66
CA THR A 107 3.32 9.69 -2.48
C THR A 107 1.96 9.72 -3.17
N GLU A 108 1.30 10.87 -3.13
CA GLU A 108 0.04 11.07 -3.83
C GLU A 108 0.28 11.48 -5.29
N TRP A 109 -0.72 11.17 -6.12
CA TRP A 109 -0.74 11.58 -7.52
C TRP A 109 -0.97 13.08 -7.64
N ASN A 110 0.01 13.78 -8.21
CA ASN A 110 -0.13 15.18 -8.60
C ASN A 110 -0.66 15.26 -10.04
N ALA A 111 -1.93 15.63 -10.20
CA ALA A 111 -2.55 15.70 -11.52
C ALA A 111 -1.95 16.79 -12.43
N LYS A 112 -1.36 17.86 -11.87
CA LYS A 112 -0.74 18.94 -12.66
C LYS A 112 0.61 18.51 -13.24
N LYS A 113 1.39 17.73 -12.48
CA LYS A 113 2.72 17.25 -12.87
C LYS A 113 2.69 15.85 -13.51
N SER A 114 1.52 15.20 -13.52
CA SER A 114 1.34 13.83 -13.97
C SER A 114 2.35 12.85 -13.34
N ALA A 115 2.56 12.97 -12.03
CA ALA A 115 3.55 12.20 -11.30
C ALA A 115 3.14 11.94 -9.84
N PHE A 116 3.66 10.88 -9.24
CA PHE A 116 3.48 10.57 -7.81
C PHE A 116 4.51 11.35 -6.96
N ASN A 117 4.26 12.63 -6.74
CA ASN A 117 5.18 13.51 -6.02
C ASN A 117 4.49 14.51 -5.09
N ASP A 118 3.19 14.32 -4.81
CA ASP A 118 2.45 15.13 -3.84
C ASP A 118 2.43 14.47 -2.46
N ASN A 119 2.17 15.27 -1.41
CA ASN A 119 1.91 14.81 -0.04
C ASN A 119 2.80 13.65 0.44
N LYS A 120 4.12 13.82 0.25
CA LYS A 120 5.09 12.75 0.47
C LYS A 120 5.24 12.41 1.95
N GLN A 121 5.21 11.12 2.27
CA GLN A 121 5.46 10.61 3.62
C GLN A 121 6.43 9.43 3.55
N GLU A 122 7.15 9.19 4.63
CA GLU A 122 8.05 8.05 4.75
C GLU A 122 7.94 7.47 6.15
N THR A 123 7.70 6.17 6.24
CA THR A 123 7.78 5.42 7.49
C THR A 123 9.04 4.56 7.50
N ILE A 124 9.85 4.71 8.53
CA ILE A 124 11.08 3.95 8.73
C ILE A 124 10.81 2.86 9.77
N TYR A 125 10.94 1.61 9.35
CA TYR A 125 10.87 0.44 10.22
C TYR A 125 12.27 -0.02 10.60
N ARG A 126 12.52 -0.23 11.88
CA ARG A 126 13.79 -0.76 12.39
C ARG A 126 13.54 -1.74 13.52
N GLU A 127 14.47 -2.65 13.70
CA GLU A 127 14.48 -3.60 14.81
C GLU A 127 15.46 -3.11 15.87
N ASP A 128 15.01 -3.02 17.12
CA ASP A 128 15.90 -2.65 18.23
C ASP A 128 16.73 -3.85 18.72
N CYS A 129 17.62 -3.62 19.69
CA CYS A 129 18.46 -4.68 20.25
C CYS A 129 17.69 -5.76 21.02
N ASN A 130 16.43 -5.51 21.35
CA ASN A 130 15.52 -6.44 22.01
C ASN A 130 14.54 -7.10 21.01
N THR A 131 14.80 -6.98 19.70
CA THR A 131 13.95 -7.52 18.62
C THR A 131 12.55 -6.89 18.54
N ASN A 132 12.35 -5.72 19.14
CA ASN A 132 11.10 -4.97 18.98
C ASN A 132 11.10 -4.23 17.64
N LEU A 133 9.94 -4.19 16.99
CA LEU A 133 9.72 -3.37 15.82
C LEU A 133 9.42 -1.94 16.22
N LEU A 134 10.21 -0.99 15.72
CA LEU A 134 10.00 0.43 15.84
C LEU A 134 9.60 1.01 14.48
N ALA A 135 8.65 1.95 14.47
CA ALA A 135 8.21 2.67 13.29
C ALA A 135 8.22 4.19 13.56
N ASP A 136 8.79 4.95 12.64
CA ASP A 136 8.79 6.42 12.67
C ASP A 136 8.29 6.97 11.34
N THR A 137 7.21 7.77 11.37
CA THR A 137 6.57 8.33 10.17
C THR A 137 6.85 9.83 10.07
N GLN A 138 7.39 10.24 8.92
CA GLN A 138 7.82 11.60 8.66
C GLN A 138 7.15 12.15 7.40
N ASN A 139 6.62 13.37 7.48
CA ASN A 139 6.21 14.13 6.30
C ASN A 139 7.46 14.69 5.61
N LYS A 140 7.60 14.46 4.30
CA LYS A 140 8.69 15.01 3.50
C LYS A 140 8.19 16.24 2.74
N LYS A 141 8.92 17.35 2.85
CA LYS A 141 8.66 18.57 2.08
C LYS A 141 9.02 18.38 0.59
#